data_AF-A0A1V4QDU9-F1
#
_entry.id   AF-A0A1V4QDU9-F1
#
_cell.length_a   1.000
_cell.length_b   1.000
_cell.length_c   1.000
_cell.angle_alpha   90.00
_cell.angle_beta   90.00
_cell.angle_gamma   90.00
#
_symmetry.space_group_name_H-M   'P 1'
#
loop_
_entity.id
_entity.type
_entity.pdbx_description
1 polymer ?
#
loop_
_entity_poly.entity_id
_entity_poly.type
_entity_poly.pdbx_seq_one_letter_code
_entity_poly.pdbx_strand_id
1 'polypeptide(L)'
;MAEINKFCSEIKNENLKELVDSFFKDEEFVKKFRASPGAKKLHHAYLGGLAVHTLNILKLLSHIETVYPFCNKDLLITATLLHDIGKIYEYTYKNKIDISTQGKMLGHIVIGYEMVADHIDKLPDFPQDLKLKILHMILSHHGEFEWGSPKLPVFPEALILHFLDNLDSKVDMMAETFKKNRGKEKEWSDYHPYFEREIYLHEGD
;
A
#
# COMPACT_ATOMS: atom_id res chain seq x y z
N MET A 1 -12.91 1.83 6.20
CA MET A 1 -13.72 1.73 4.96
C MET A 1 -14.55 2.96 4.69
N ALA A 2 -15.32 3.48 5.65
CA ALA A 2 -15.98 4.78 5.47
C ALA A 2 -14.98 5.89 5.06
N GLU A 3 -13.82 5.96 5.72
CA GLU A 3 -12.75 6.90 5.36
C GLU A 3 -12.12 6.61 3.99
N ILE A 4 -11.85 5.35 3.65
CA ILE A 4 -11.34 4.97 2.31
C ILE A 4 -12.35 5.40 1.23
N ASN A 5 -13.65 5.13 1.45
CA ASN A 5 -14.70 5.51 0.51
C ASN A 5 -14.78 7.04 0.34
N LYS A 6 -14.47 7.82 1.38
CA LYS A 6 -14.33 9.28 1.27
C LYS A 6 -13.22 9.65 0.27
N PHE A 7 -12.03 9.06 0.39
CA PHE A 7 -10.97 9.27 -0.60
C PHE A 7 -11.37 8.82 -2.01
N CYS A 8 -12.05 7.67 -2.15
CA CYS A 8 -12.57 7.24 -3.44
C CYS A 8 -13.56 8.24 -4.06
N SER A 9 -14.28 9.02 -3.24
CA SER A 9 -15.20 10.07 -3.70
C SER A 9 -14.52 11.41 -4.00
N GLU A 10 -13.28 11.62 -3.57
CA GLU A 10 -12.51 12.83 -3.85
C GLU A 10 -11.90 12.85 -5.26
N ILE A 11 -11.78 11.68 -5.90
CA ILE A 11 -11.21 11.52 -7.26
C ILE A 11 -12.11 12.25 -8.26
N LYS A 12 -11.57 13.26 -8.96
CA LYS A 12 -12.31 14.07 -9.93
C LYS A 12 -12.17 13.57 -11.36
N ASN A 13 -11.03 12.99 -11.71
CA ASN A 13 -10.80 12.41 -13.03
C ASN A 13 -11.72 11.19 -13.25
N GLU A 14 -12.59 11.27 -14.25
CA GLU A 14 -13.62 10.26 -14.51
C GLU A 14 -13.04 8.87 -14.80
N ASN A 15 -12.00 8.77 -15.62
CA ASN A 15 -11.35 7.48 -15.93
C ASN A 15 -10.77 6.82 -14.67
N LEU A 16 -10.06 7.60 -13.83
CA LEU A 16 -9.51 7.09 -12.58
C LEU A 16 -10.61 6.70 -11.60
N LYS A 17 -11.69 7.48 -11.56
CA LYS A 17 -12.86 7.23 -10.72
C LYS A 17 -13.56 5.93 -11.12
N GLU A 18 -13.76 5.70 -12.41
CA GLU A 18 -14.32 4.46 -12.94
C GLU A 18 -13.45 3.24 -12.63
N LEU A 19 -12.12 3.38 -12.78
CA LEU A 19 -11.18 2.32 -12.41
C LEU A 19 -11.30 1.98 -10.92
N VAL A 20 -11.24 2.96 -10.01
CA VAL A 20 -11.39 2.73 -8.58
C VAL A 20 -12.75 2.12 -8.25
N ASP A 21 -13.82 2.64 -8.86
CA ASP A 21 -15.18 2.12 -8.65
C ASP A 21 -15.33 0.67 -9.10
N SER A 22 -14.64 0.26 -10.18
CA SER A 22 -14.65 -1.12 -10.66
C SER A 22 -14.13 -2.14 -9.63
N PHE A 23 -13.32 -1.69 -8.67
CA PHE A 23 -12.87 -2.48 -7.52
C PHE A 23 -13.73 -2.24 -6.28
N PHE A 24 -13.89 -0.98 -5.87
CA PHE A 24 -14.47 -0.66 -4.56
C PHE A 24 -16.01 -0.67 -4.51
N LYS A 25 -16.69 -0.85 -5.65
CA LYS A 25 -18.13 -1.19 -5.70
C LYS A 25 -18.39 -2.70 -5.78
N ASP A 26 -17.37 -3.53 -6.01
CA ASP A 26 -17.48 -4.98 -5.92
C ASP A 26 -17.41 -5.43 -4.46
N GLU A 27 -18.52 -5.94 -3.94
CA GLU A 27 -18.64 -6.40 -2.55
C GLU A 27 -17.66 -7.52 -2.21
N GLU A 28 -17.37 -8.44 -3.14
CA GLU A 28 -16.47 -9.56 -2.90
C GLU A 28 -15.01 -9.09 -2.87
N PHE A 29 -14.62 -8.17 -3.77
CA PHE A 29 -13.32 -7.50 -3.68
C PHE A 29 -13.17 -6.78 -2.34
N VAL A 30 -14.13 -5.93 -1.98
CA VAL A 30 -14.10 -5.12 -0.76
C VAL A 30 -14.01 -6.01 0.48
N LYS A 31 -14.72 -7.14 0.51
CA LYS A 31 -14.65 -8.12 1.60
C LYS A 31 -13.25 -8.73 1.72
N LYS A 32 -12.63 -9.14 0.61
CA LYS A 32 -11.26 -9.67 0.61
C LYS A 32 -10.24 -8.62 1.02
N PHE A 33 -10.34 -7.41 0.46
CA PHE A 33 -9.46 -6.28 0.77
C PHE A 33 -9.49 -5.93 2.28
N ARG A 34 -10.69 -5.88 2.88
CA ARG A 34 -10.87 -5.64 4.33
C ARG A 34 -10.32 -6.75 5.21
N ALA A 35 -10.28 -7.98 4.72
CA ALA A 35 -9.81 -9.13 5.50
C ALA A 35 -8.31 -9.38 5.32
N SER A 36 -7.74 -8.97 4.18
CA SER A 36 -6.36 -9.27 3.83
C SER A 36 -5.36 -8.66 4.82
N PRO A 37 -4.31 -9.41 5.19
CA PRO A 37 -3.19 -8.84 5.93
C PRO A 37 -2.35 -7.89 5.07
N GLY A 38 -1.66 -6.95 5.71
CA GLY A 38 -0.75 -6.02 5.06
C GLY A 38 0.63 -6.64 4.79
N ALA A 39 1.09 -7.55 5.65
CA ALA A 39 2.28 -8.38 5.40
C ALA A 39 2.19 -9.73 6.12
N LYS A 40 3.14 -10.62 5.82
CA LYS A 40 3.26 -11.90 6.54
C LYS A 40 3.77 -11.76 7.98
N LYS A 41 4.76 -10.89 8.21
CA LYS A 41 5.52 -10.85 9.48
C LYS A 41 5.94 -9.46 10.00
N LEU A 42 6.04 -8.45 9.13
CA LEU A 42 6.69 -7.18 9.46
C LEU A 42 5.66 -6.10 9.84
N HIS A 43 5.29 -5.25 8.88
CA HIS A 43 4.33 -4.15 9.06
C HIS A 43 2.91 -4.63 8.77
N HIS A 44 1.94 -4.15 9.53
CA HIS A 44 0.53 -4.45 9.31
C HIS A 44 0.23 -5.96 9.18
N ALA A 45 0.99 -6.80 9.90
CA ALA A 45 0.95 -8.26 9.79
C ALA A 45 -0.22 -8.89 10.56
N TYR A 46 -1.42 -8.40 10.32
CA TYR A 46 -2.68 -8.80 10.95
C TYR A 46 -3.85 -8.66 9.96
N LEU A 47 -4.96 -9.36 10.18
CA LEU A 47 -6.14 -9.28 9.31
C LEU A 47 -6.69 -7.85 9.24
N GLY A 48 -6.94 -7.37 8.02
CA GLY A 48 -7.31 -5.98 7.76
C GLY A 48 -6.16 -4.99 7.74
N GLY A 49 -4.93 -5.46 7.97
CA GLY A 49 -3.73 -4.64 7.89
C GLY A 49 -3.54 -3.97 6.54
N LEU A 50 -3.95 -4.61 5.43
CA LEU A 50 -3.92 -4.00 4.09
C LEU A 50 -4.74 -2.71 4.04
N ALA A 51 -5.98 -2.76 4.53
CA ALA A 51 -6.86 -1.59 4.52
C ALA A 51 -6.37 -0.48 5.46
N VAL A 52 -5.74 -0.83 6.60
CA VAL A 52 -5.13 0.15 7.51
C VAL A 52 -3.95 0.84 6.86
N HIS A 53 -3.03 0.07 6.27
CA HIS A 53 -1.87 0.57 5.55
C HIS A 53 -2.26 1.52 4.41
N THR A 54 -3.18 1.09 3.54
CA THR A 54 -3.71 1.95 2.46
C THR A 54 -4.32 3.25 3.00
N LEU A 55 -5.09 3.17 4.10
CA LEU A 55 -5.71 4.35 4.70
C LEU A 55 -4.68 5.32 5.29
N ASN A 56 -3.60 4.81 5.90
CA ASN A 56 -2.54 5.66 6.44
C ASN A 56 -1.85 6.45 5.33
N ILE A 57 -1.48 5.81 4.22
CA ILE A 57 -0.89 6.50 3.07
C ILE A 57 -1.86 7.55 2.51
N LEU A 58 -3.15 7.22 2.35
CA LEU A 58 -4.16 8.19 1.92
C LEU A 58 -4.26 9.41 2.85
N LYS A 59 -4.15 9.21 4.17
CA LYS A 59 -4.11 10.31 5.14
C LYS A 59 -2.87 11.18 5.00
N LEU A 60 -1.71 10.57 4.75
CA LEU A 60 -0.45 11.29 4.50
C LEU A 60 -0.51 12.14 3.22
N LEU A 61 -1.28 11.73 2.22
CA LEU A 61 -1.49 12.50 0.97
C LEU A 61 -2.35 13.77 1.13
N SER A 62 -2.99 13.99 2.28
CA SER A 62 -3.98 15.05 2.48
C SER A 62 -3.52 16.47 2.10
N HIS A 63 -2.21 16.75 2.17
CA HIS A 63 -1.64 18.08 1.87
C HIS A 63 -0.65 18.06 0.70
N ILE A 64 -0.63 16.98 -0.09
CA ILE A 64 0.39 16.80 -1.11
C ILE A 64 0.33 17.87 -2.20
N GLU A 65 -0.86 18.29 -2.64
CA GLU A 65 -1.01 19.34 -3.67
C GLU A 65 -0.60 20.73 -3.17
N THR A 66 -0.74 20.98 -1.86
CA THR A 66 -0.30 22.24 -1.26
C THR A 66 1.23 22.35 -1.26
N VAL A 67 1.92 21.23 -1.00
CA VAL A 67 3.38 21.16 -0.94
C VAL A 67 4.00 20.99 -2.33
N TYR A 68 3.38 20.17 -3.18
CA TYR A 68 3.81 19.84 -4.53
C TYR A 68 2.67 20.07 -5.54
N PRO A 69 2.40 21.33 -5.93
CA PRO A 69 1.26 21.68 -6.81
C PRO A 69 1.30 21.08 -8.21
N PHE A 70 2.45 20.55 -8.62
CA PHE A 70 2.63 19.88 -9.91
C PHE A 70 2.24 18.39 -9.89
N CYS A 71 1.96 17.82 -8.72
CA CYS A 71 1.55 16.43 -8.59
C CYS A 71 0.05 16.27 -8.82
N ASN A 72 -0.34 15.18 -9.48
CA ASN A 72 -1.73 14.81 -9.69
C ASN A 72 -2.27 14.02 -8.48
N LYS A 73 -3.11 14.65 -7.65
CA LYS A 73 -3.72 14.02 -6.49
C LYS A 73 -4.64 12.86 -6.82
N ASP A 74 -5.44 12.95 -7.89
CA ASP A 74 -6.33 11.88 -8.30
C ASP A 74 -5.55 10.62 -8.65
N LEU A 75 -4.41 10.78 -9.35
CA LEU A 75 -3.50 9.69 -9.68
C LEU A 75 -2.86 9.09 -8.42
N LEU A 76 -2.40 9.93 -7.49
CA LEU A 76 -1.84 9.47 -6.21
C LEU A 76 -2.84 8.69 -5.37
N ILE A 77 -4.07 9.19 -5.21
CA ILE A 77 -5.15 8.49 -4.50
C ILE A 77 -5.43 7.15 -5.17
N THR A 78 -5.59 7.16 -6.50
CA THR A 78 -5.90 5.95 -7.27
C THR A 78 -4.82 4.90 -7.14
N ALA A 79 -3.56 5.26 -7.36
CA ALA A 79 -2.44 4.34 -7.23
C ALA A 79 -2.28 3.85 -5.78
N THR A 80 -2.48 4.72 -4.78
CA THR A 80 -2.43 4.31 -3.36
C THR A 80 -3.50 3.27 -3.03
N LEU A 81 -4.72 3.43 -3.53
CA LEU A 81 -5.80 2.46 -3.33
C LEU A 81 -5.49 1.09 -3.95
N LEU A 82 -4.68 1.07 -5.02
CA LEU A 82 -4.48 -0.10 -5.88
C LEU A 82 -3.11 -0.76 -5.78
N HIS A 83 -2.08 -0.08 -5.25
CA HIS A 83 -0.68 -0.54 -5.34
C HIS A 83 -0.44 -1.94 -4.76
N ASP A 84 -1.16 -2.25 -3.68
CA ASP A 84 -0.94 -3.46 -2.88
C ASP A 84 -2.08 -4.48 -2.97
N ILE A 85 -3.06 -4.28 -3.85
CA ILE A 85 -4.28 -5.10 -3.88
C ILE A 85 -4.00 -6.57 -4.23
N GLY A 86 -2.85 -6.88 -4.85
CA GLY A 86 -2.43 -8.25 -5.10
C GLY A 86 -2.28 -9.07 -3.82
N LYS A 87 -2.12 -8.42 -2.65
CA LYS A 87 -2.05 -9.09 -1.33
C LYS A 87 -3.30 -9.92 -1.02
N ILE A 88 -4.46 -9.61 -1.61
CA ILE A 88 -5.70 -10.38 -1.43
C ILE A 88 -5.62 -11.80 -2.00
N TYR A 89 -4.71 -12.05 -2.96
CA TYR A 89 -4.45 -13.37 -3.54
C TYR A 89 -3.05 -13.91 -3.17
N GLU A 90 -2.11 -13.04 -2.77
CA GLU A 90 -0.82 -13.46 -2.26
C GLU A 90 -0.95 -14.19 -0.92
N TYR A 91 -1.78 -13.69 -0.01
CA TYR A 91 -1.88 -14.23 1.34
C TYR A 91 -3.06 -15.19 1.52
N THR A 92 -2.85 -16.16 2.40
CA THR A 92 -3.87 -17.07 2.95
C THR A 92 -3.83 -16.98 4.46
N TYR A 93 -4.99 -17.15 5.12
CA TYR A 93 -5.08 -16.85 6.56
C TYR A 93 -6.14 -17.67 7.30
N LYS A 94 -6.29 -18.96 6.96
CA LYS A 94 -7.24 -19.86 7.67
C LYS A 94 -6.90 -20.04 9.15
N ASN A 95 -5.65 -20.41 9.45
CA ASN A 95 -5.16 -20.65 10.82
C ASN A 95 -4.04 -19.67 11.24
N LYS A 96 -3.22 -19.24 10.27
CA LYS A 96 -2.15 -18.27 10.40
C LYS A 96 -1.96 -17.59 9.04
N ILE A 97 -1.36 -16.40 9.03
CA ILE A 97 -0.97 -15.73 7.78
C ILE A 97 0.14 -16.55 7.12
N ASP A 98 -0.08 -16.97 5.88
CA ASP A 98 0.87 -17.65 5.02
C ASP A 98 0.72 -17.19 3.57
N ILE A 99 1.65 -17.60 2.70
CA ILE A 99 1.68 -17.19 1.29
C ILE A 99 1.07 -18.31 0.45
N SER A 100 0.13 -17.96 -0.43
CA SER A 100 -0.49 -18.86 -1.41
C SER A 100 0.55 -19.38 -2.42
N THR A 101 0.20 -20.42 -3.20
CA THR A 101 1.07 -20.89 -4.28
C THR A 101 1.32 -19.77 -5.31
N GLN A 102 0.26 -19.05 -5.69
CA GLN A 102 0.36 -17.91 -6.62
C GLN A 102 1.25 -16.81 -6.03
N GLY A 103 1.06 -16.46 -4.76
CA GLY A 103 1.88 -15.47 -4.06
C GLY A 103 3.36 -15.85 -4.01
N LYS A 104 3.68 -17.12 -3.76
CA LYS A 104 5.08 -17.59 -3.75
C LYS A 104 5.74 -17.56 -5.13
N MET A 105 4.96 -17.72 -6.20
CA MET A 105 5.48 -17.78 -7.56
C MET A 105 5.54 -16.40 -8.24
N LEU A 106 4.57 -15.52 -7.96
CA LEU A 106 4.40 -14.24 -8.66
C LEU A 106 4.63 -13.02 -7.76
N GLY A 107 4.24 -13.10 -6.48
CA GLY A 107 4.23 -11.96 -5.55
C GLY A 107 3.08 -10.98 -5.79
N HIS A 108 2.74 -10.19 -4.77
CA HIS A 108 1.61 -9.25 -4.84
C HIS A 108 1.76 -8.17 -5.93
N ILE A 109 2.98 -7.74 -6.25
CA ILE A 109 3.21 -6.68 -7.26
C ILE A 109 2.70 -7.12 -8.63
N VAL A 110 3.08 -8.33 -9.07
CA VAL A 110 2.68 -8.86 -10.37
C VAL A 110 1.18 -9.17 -10.39
N ILE A 111 0.67 -9.77 -9.31
CA ILE A 111 -0.76 -10.05 -9.17
C ILE A 111 -1.59 -8.76 -9.23
N GLY A 112 -1.16 -7.71 -8.50
CA GLY A 112 -1.83 -6.40 -8.50
C GLY A 112 -1.75 -5.72 -9.85
N TYR A 113 -0.61 -5.80 -10.53
CA TYR A 113 -0.46 -5.32 -11.91
C TYR A 113 -1.45 -5.99 -12.86
N GLU A 114 -1.56 -7.32 -12.82
CA GLU A 114 -2.50 -8.09 -13.66
C GLU A 114 -3.95 -7.68 -13.36
N MET A 115 -4.33 -7.62 -12.08
CA MET A 115 -5.67 -7.19 -11.66
C MET A 115 -6.04 -5.81 -12.22
N VAL A 116 -5.14 -4.83 -12.10
CA VAL A 116 -5.41 -3.46 -12.56
C VAL A 116 -5.41 -3.37 -14.08
N ALA A 117 -4.48 -4.05 -14.76
CA ALA A 117 -4.45 -4.10 -16.22
C ALA A 117 -5.75 -4.69 -16.79
N ASP A 118 -6.22 -5.81 -16.24
CA ASP A 118 -7.46 -6.49 -16.65
C ASP A 118 -8.70 -5.61 -16.45
N HIS A 119 -8.73 -4.80 -15.38
CA HIS A 119 -9.82 -3.87 -15.14
C HIS A 119 -9.78 -2.69 -16.11
N ILE A 120 -8.60 -2.12 -16.37
CA ILE A 120 -8.43 -1.04 -17.35
C ILE A 120 -8.86 -1.51 -18.75
N ASP A 121 -8.50 -2.72 -19.17
CA ASP A 121 -8.84 -3.25 -20.49
C ASP A 121 -10.34 -3.47 -20.72
N LYS A 122 -11.14 -3.47 -19.66
CA LYS A 122 -12.62 -3.53 -19.71
C LYS A 122 -13.28 -2.16 -19.73
N LEU A 123 -12.52 -1.08 -19.47
CA LEU A 123 -13.03 0.29 -19.51
C LEU A 123 -12.84 0.86 -20.93
N PRO A 124 -13.93 1.30 -21.59
CA PRO A 124 -13.82 1.86 -22.93
C PRO A 124 -13.02 3.16 -22.92
N ASP A 125 -12.18 3.35 -23.95
CA ASP A 125 -11.44 4.59 -24.20
C ASP A 125 -10.54 5.08 -23.04
N PHE A 126 -10.08 4.17 -22.16
CA PHE A 126 -9.19 4.54 -21.05
C PHE A 126 -7.87 5.14 -21.57
N PRO A 127 -7.47 6.36 -21.14
CA PRO A 127 -6.28 7.02 -21.66
C PRO A 127 -5.00 6.21 -21.44
N GLN A 128 -4.29 5.93 -22.55
CA GLN A 128 -3.10 5.08 -22.53
C GLN A 128 -1.99 5.62 -21.60
N ASP A 129 -1.81 6.94 -21.53
CA ASP A 129 -0.83 7.56 -20.61
C ASP A 129 -1.19 7.32 -19.13
N LEU A 130 -2.47 7.44 -18.77
CA LEU A 130 -2.93 7.12 -17.41
C LEU A 130 -2.73 5.64 -17.09
N LYS A 131 -3.02 4.75 -18.05
CA LYS A 131 -2.79 3.30 -17.89
C LYS A 131 -1.33 3.03 -17.56
N LEU A 132 -0.41 3.57 -18.35
CA LEU A 132 1.03 3.39 -18.14
C LEU A 132 1.48 3.93 -16.78
N LYS A 133 1.00 5.11 -16.37
CA LYS A 133 1.35 5.71 -15.08
C LYS A 133 0.89 4.86 -13.90
N ILE A 134 -0.37 4.42 -13.87
CA ILE A 134 -0.91 3.61 -12.77
C ILE A 134 -0.16 2.28 -12.68
N LEU A 135 0.01 1.59 -13.80
CA LEU A 135 0.72 0.33 -13.85
C LEU A 135 2.20 0.48 -13.44
N HIS A 136 2.86 1.57 -13.83
CA HIS A 136 4.22 1.88 -13.37
C HIS A 136 4.27 2.10 -11.86
N MET A 137 3.33 2.86 -11.29
CA MET A 137 3.26 3.10 -9.84
C MET A 137 3.10 1.79 -9.06
N ILE A 138 2.28 0.86 -9.56
CA ILE A 138 2.16 -0.49 -8.98
C ILE A 138 3.49 -1.25 -9.12
N LEU A 139 4.13 -1.24 -10.28
CA LEU A 139 5.41 -1.94 -10.48
C LEU A 139 6.60 -1.33 -9.74
N SER A 140 6.51 -0.08 -9.30
CA SER A 140 7.64 0.64 -8.72
C SER A 140 7.47 1.05 -7.27
N HIS A 141 6.36 0.73 -6.60
CA HIS A 141 6.08 1.24 -5.26
C HIS A 141 7.06 0.77 -4.19
N HIS A 142 7.68 -0.41 -4.35
CA HIS A 142 8.77 -0.84 -3.48
C HIS A 142 10.06 -0.01 -3.66
N GLY A 143 10.24 0.67 -4.79
CA GLY A 143 11.26 1.71 -5.00
C GLY A 143 12.73 1.32 -5.07
N GLU A 144 13.10 0.13 -4.60
CA GLU A 144 14.47 -0.39 -4.68
C GLU A 144 14.47 -1.82 -5.22
N PHE A 145 15.47 -2.17 -6.04
CA PHE A 145 15.59 -3.53 -6.60
C PHE A 145 15.84 -4.56 -5.50
N GLU A 146 16.62 -4.19 -4.50
CA GLU A 146 16.93 -4.95 -3.29
C GLU A 146 15.67 -5.24 -2.46
N TRP A 147 14.65 -4.39 -2.55
CA TRP A 147 13.34 -4.58 -1.91
C TRP A 147 12.34 -5.31 -2.82
N GLY A 148 12.82 -5.86 -3.94
CA GLY A 148 12.02 -6.66 -4.86
C GLY A 148 11.18 -5.83 -5.83
N SER A 149 11.46 -4.53 -6.00
CA SER A 149 10.77 -3.69 -6.96
C SER A 149 11.13 -4.06 -8.40
N PRO A 150 10.17 -4.40 -9.30
CA PRO A 150 10.46 -4.63 -10.71
C PRO A 150 11.05 -3.42 -11.45
N LYS A 151 10.66 -2.20 -11.04
CA LYS A 151 11.12 -0.92 -11.61
C LYS A 151 11.35 0.11 -10.50
N LEU A 152 12.13 1.14 -10.81
CA LEU A 152 12.28 2.31 -9.94
C LEU A 152 11.23 3.37 -10.31
N PRO A 153 10.75 4.19 -9.36
CA PRO A 153 9.90 5.33 -9.63
C PRO A 153 10.58 6.30 -10.61
N VAL A 154 9.87 6.70 -11.68
CA VAL A 154 10.44 7.58 -12.74
C VAL A 154 9.71 8.91 -12.90
N PHE A 155 8.73 9.18 -12.05
CA PHE A 155 7.98 10.44 -12.04
C PHE A 155 7.51 10.77 -10.61
N PRO A 156 7.15 12.03 -10.33
CA PRO A 156 6.97 12.50 -8.95
C PRO A 156 5.95 11.71 -8.14
N GLU A 157 4.78 11.42 -8.71
CA GLU A 157 3.73 10.68 -8.00
C GLU A 157 4.19 9.26 -7.64
N ALA A 158 4.89 8.57 -8.54
CA ALA A 158 5.45 7.25 -8.26
C ALA A 158 6.49 7.30 -7.14
N LEU A 159 7.32 8.34 -7.10
CA LEU A 159 8.34 8.53 -6.08
C LEU A 159 7.71 8.84 -4.72
N ILE A 160 6.68 9.69 -4.71
CA ILE A 160 5.91 10.02 -3.51
C ILE A 160 5.23 8.77 -2.97
N LEU A 161 4.53 7.99 -3.80
CA LEU A 161 3.89 6.75 -3.36
C LEU A 161 4.91 5.81 -2.72
N HIS A 162 6.07 5.62 -3.36
CA HIS A 162 7.13 4.79 -2.80
C HIS A 162 7.58 5.26 -1.40
N PHE A 163 7.89 6.55 -1.25
CA PHE A 163 8.35 7.05 0.05
C PHE A 163 7.28 6.99 1.13
N LEU A 164 6.00 7.21 0.79
CA LEU A 164 4.91 7.10 1.76
C LEU A 164 4.62 5.66 2.16
N ASP A 165 4.65 4.72 1.22
CA ASP A 165 4.57 3.28 1.49
C ASP A 165 5.70 2.82 2.43
N ASN A 166 6.94 3.23 2.11
CA ASN A 166 8.11 2.91 2.93
C ASN A 166 8.05 3.56 4.32
N LEU A 167 7.58 4.81 4.40
CA LEU A 167 7.42 5.53 5.66
C LEU A 167 6.41 4.83 6.58
N ASP A 168 5.20 4.54 6.09
CA ASP A 168 4.16 3.89 6.87
C ASP A 168 4.62 2.52 7.38
N SER A 169 5.21 1.73 6.49
CA SER A 169 5.81 0.43 6.83
C SER A 169 6.85 0.53 7.95
N LYS A 170 7.80 1.49 7.86
CA LYS A 170 8.86 1.65 8.86
C LYS A 170 8.32 2.19 10.20
N VAL A 171 7.39 3.13 10.16
CA VAL A 171 6.81 3.70 11.38
C VAL A 171 5.95 2.66 12.11
N ASP A 172 5.17 1.84 11.41
CA ASP A 172 4.41 0.73 12.01
C ASP A 172 5.34 -0.29 12.68
N MET A 173 6.47 -0.63 12.05
CA MET A 173 7.48 -1.52 12.64
C MET A 173 8.13 -0.94 13.91
N MET A 174 8.38 0.37 13.94
CA MET A 174 8.82 1.04 15.17
C MET A 174 7.73 1.01 16.23
N ALA A 175 6.48 1.32 15.89
CA ALA A 175 5.34 1.29 16.82
C ALA A 175 5.15 -0.09 17.46
N GLU A 176 5.27 -1.17 16.68
CA GLU A 176 5.24 -2.54 17.19
C GLU A 176 6.44 -2.86 18.09
N THR A 177 7.61 -2.26 17.83
CA THR A 177 8.79 -2.36 18.71
C THR A 177 8.54 -1.70 20.07
N PHE A 178 7.96 -0.49 20.09
CA PHE A 178 7.56 0.18 21.32
C PHE A 178 6.52 -0.65 22.08
N LYS A 179 5.48 -1.12 21.40
CA LYS A 179 4.40 -1.93 22.01
C LYS A 179 4.90 -3.22 22.64
N LYS A 180 5.86 -3.92 22.01
CA LYS A 180 6.49 -5.15 22.56
C LYS A 180 7.34 -4.90 23.81
N ASN A 181 7.78 -3.66 24.02
CA ASN A 181 8.61 -3.27 25.17
C ASN A 181 7.90 -2.38 26.18
N ARG A 182 6.63 -2.03 25.95
CA ARG A 182 5.81 -1.26 26.88
C ARG A 182 5.76 -1.91 28.26
N GLY A 183 6.02 -1.13 29.31
CA GLY A 183 6.05 -1.59 30.70
C GLY A 183 7.31 -2.34 31.11
N LYS A 184 8.33 -2.44 30.23
CA LYS A 184 9.66 -2.91 30.62
C LYS A 184 10.52 -1.72 31.01
N GLU A 185 11.28 -1.84 32.09
CA GLU A 185 12.30 -0.87 32.49
C GLU A 185 13.54 -1.00 31.58
N LYS A 186 13.41 -0.64 30.30
CA LYS A 186 14.47 -0.65 29.30
C LYS A 186 14.48 0.67 28.53
N GLU A 187 15.67 1.25 28.36
CA GLU A 187 15.88 2.44 27.50
C GLU A 187 16.04 2.08 26.02
N TRP A 188 16.45 0.85 25.71
CA TRP A 188 16.72 0.37 24.35
C TRP A 188 15.99 -0.96 24.10
N SER A 189 15.52 -1.16 22.87
CA SER A 189 14.99 -2.45 22.43
C SER A 189 16.11 -3.48 22.27
N ASP A 190 15.77 -4.76 22.23
CA ASP A 190 16.68 -5.74 21.64
C ASP A 190 16.94 -5.39 20.15
N TYR A 191 18.04 -5.90 19.57
CA TYR A 191 18.42 -5.61 18.18
C TYR A 191 17.28 -5.86 17.19
N HIS A 192 16.95 -4.85 16.38
CA HIS A 192 15.89 -4.95 15.38
C HIS A 192 16.47 -5.27 14.00
N PRO A 193 16.32 -6.51 13.47
CA PRO A 193 17.05 -6.98 12.29
C PRO A 193 16.74 -6.19 11.02
N TYR A 194 15.51 -5.69 10.84
CA TYR A 194 15.17 -4.88 9.66
C TYR A 194 15.77 -3.48 9.70
N PHE A 195 16.00 -2.93 10.89
CA PHE A 195 16.61 -1.60 11.04
C PHE A 195 18.12 -1.69 11.26
N GLU A 196 18.62 -2.91 11.46
CA GLU A 196 20.01 -3.22 11.75
C GLU A 196 20.58 -2.44 12.95
N ARG A 197 19.72 -2.14 13.93
CA ARG A 197 20.06 -1.36 15.12
C ARG A 197 19.10 -1.64 16.26
N GLU A 198 19.50 -1.27 17.47
CA GLU A 198 18.60 -1.14 18.61
C GLU A 198 17.77 0.14 18.46
N ILE A 199 16.54 0.11 18.97
CA ILE A 199 15.62 1.25 18.91
C ILE A 199 15.56 1.88 20.30
N TYR A 200 15.78 3.18 20.37
CA TYR A 200 15.62 3.94 21.61
C TYR A 200 14.14 3.97 22.01
N LEU A 201 13.84 3.46 23.21
CA LEU A 201 12.49 3.30 23.76
C LEU A 201 12.11 4.54 24.57
N HIS A 202 12.09 5.70 23.94
CA HIS A 202 11.51 6.88 24.57
C HIS A 202 9.99 6.83 24.43
N GLU A 203 9.28 6.88 25.56
CA GLU A 203 7.90 7.34 25.55
C GLU A 203 7.97 8.85 25.27
N GLY A 204 7.57 9.28 24.07
CA GLY A 204 7.60 10.70 23.71
C GLY A 204 6.90 11.55 24.75
N ASP A 205 7.51 12.70 25.07
CA ASP A 205 6.97 13.73 25.98
C ASP A 205 5.49 14.09 25.70
#